data_AF-A0A2X0LPR1-F1
#
_entry.id   AF-A0A2X0LPR1-F1
#
_cell.length_a   1.000
_cell.length_b   1.000
_cell.length_c   1.000
_cell.angle_alpha   90.00
_cell.angle_beta   90.00
_cell.angle_gamma   90.00
#
_symmetry.space_group_name_H-M   'P 1'
#
loop_
_entity.id
_entity.type
_entity.pdbx_description
1 polymer ?
#
loop_
_entity_poly.entity_id
_entity_poly.type
_entity_poly.pdbx_seq_one_letter_code
_entity_poly.pdbx_strand_id
1 'polypeptide(L)'
;MLALPAPETRSADDPIRLNVSTGESYSLYERLGPTIVASDGTLSRIGNWAEMDELERSRVLRVLGKRNQIRLEAKRNEQELEQHQRRTEAGTTDEGDIGRPAP
;
A
#
# COMPACT_ATOMS: atom_id res chain seq x y z
N MET A 1 36.37 -20.91 -22.92
CA MET A 1 35.44 -20.82 -21.77
C MET A 1 34.07 -20.48 -22.33
N LEU A 2 33.10 -21.38 -22.22
CA LEU A 2 31.73 -21.14 -22.70
C LEU A 2 30.95 -20.51 -21.54
N ALA A 3 30.63 -19.22 -21.65
CA ALA A 3 29.86 -18.51 -20.63
C ALA A 3 28.38 -18.90 -20.74
N LEU A 4 27.74 -19.20 -19.59
CA LEU A 4 26.31 -19.46 -19.52
C LEU A 4 25.54 -18.14 -19.77
N PRO A 5 24.42 -18.18 -20.50
CA PRO A 5 23.56 -17.01 -20.65
C PRO A 5 23.03 -16.58 -19.27
N ALA A 6 23.01 -15.27 -19.02
CA ALA A 6 22.44 -14.71 -17.80
C ALA A 6 20.94 -15.06 -17.71
N PRO A 7 20.42 -15.42 -16.51
CA PRO A 7 19.00 -15.68 -16.35
C PRO A 7 18.20 -14.41 -16.70
N GLU A 8 17.08 -14.59 -17.39
CA GLU A 8 16.17 -13.48 -17.68
C GLU A 8 15.63 -12.90 -16.37
N THR A 9 16.08 -11.69 -16.03
CA THR A 9 15.61 -10.96 -14.85
C THR A 9 14.20 -10.44 -15.12
N ARG A 10 13.18 -11.26 -14.87
CA ARG A 10 11.80 -10.77 -14.82
C ARG A 10 11.70 -9.78 -13.66
N SER A 11 11.47 -8.52 -14.02
CA SER A 11 11.21 -7.48 -13.02
C SER A 11 9.76 -7.61 -12.54
N ALA A 12 9.49 -7.25 -11.28
CA ALA A 12 8.14 -7.31 -10.70
C ALA A 12 7.10 -6.46 -11.47
N ASP A 13 7.57 -5.53 -12.32
CA ASP A 13 6.76 -4.65 -13.17
C ASP A 13 6.51 -5.17 -14.60
N ASP A 14 7.00 -6.36 -14.97
CA ASP A 14 6.69 -6.92 -16.30
C ASP A 14 5.19 -7.23 -16.43
N PRO A 15 4.52 -6.75 -17.50
CA PRO A 15 3.08 -6.93 -17.66
C PRO A 15 2.73 -8.42 -17.82
N ILE A 16 1.83 -8.90 -16.97
CA ILE A 16 1.28 -10.25 -17.06
C ILE A 16 0.42 -10.37 -18.32
N ARG A 17 0.91 -11.12 -19.31
CA ARG A 17 0.11 -11.51 -20.47
C ARG A 17 -0.80 -12.68 -20.11
N LEU A 18 -2.11 -12.43 -20.15
CA LEU A 18 -3.15 -13.43 -19.98
C LEU A 18 -3.75 -13.77 -21.34
N ASN A 19 -3.68 -15.04 -21.73
CA ASN A 19 -4.39 -15.51 -22.92
C ASN A 19 -5.83 -15.85 -22.53
N VAL A 20 -6.79 -15.03 -23.00
CA VAL A 20 -8.22 -15.21 -22.72
C VAL A 20 -8.95 -16.06 -23.76
N SER A 21 -8.25 -16.48 -24.83
CA SER A 21 -8.86 -17.18 -25.97
C SER A 21 -8.95 -18.70 -25.78
N THR A 22 -8.12 -19.29 -24.92
CA THR A 22 -8.06 -20.74 -24.69
C THR A 22 -9.07 -21.25 -23.67
N GLY A 23 -9.76 -20.34 -22.96
CA GLY A 23 -10.71 -20.68 -21.90
C GLY A 23 -10.08 -21.26 -20.63
N GLU A 24 -8.75 -21.26 -20.53
CA GLU A 24 -8.02 -21.77 -19.36
C GLU A 24 -8.18 -20.83 -18.16
N SER A 25 -8.43 -21.41 -16.98
CA SER A 25 -8.52 -20.65 -15.73
C SER A 25 -7.13 -20.24 -15.26
N TYR A 26 -6.90 -18.92 -15.13
CA TYR A 26 -5.63 -18.37 -14.64
C TYR A 26 -5.81 -17.72 -13.27
N SER A 27 -5.12 -18.23 -12.25
CA SER A 27 -5.16 -17.67 -10.90
C SER A 27 -4.24 -16.45 -10.80
N LEU A 28 -4.83 -15.25 -10.91
CA LEU A 28 -4.09 -14.00 -10.69
C LEU A 28 -3.54 -13.91 -9.26
N TYR A 29 -4.23 -14.52 -8.30
CA TYR A 29 -3.79 -14.54 -6.90
C TYR A 29 -2.48 -15.31 -6.70
N GLU A 30 -2.31 -16.45 -7.37
CA GLU A 30 -1.07 -17.24 -7.27
C GLU A 30 0.14 -16.48 -7.82
N ARG A 31 -0.07 -15.62 -8.82
CA ARG A 31 1.02 -14.89 -9.46
C ARG A 31 1.30 -13.53 -8.85
N LEU A 32 0.27 -12.78 -8.48
CA LEU A 32 0.40 -11.40 -7.97
C LEU A 32 0.36 -11.31 -6.45
N GLY A 33 -0.30 -12.27 -5.81
CA GLY A 33 -0.46 -12.28 -4.37
C GLY A 33 -1.32 -11.16 -3.80
N PRO A 34 -1.33 -11.04 -2.47
CA PRO A 34 -2.09 -10.02 -1.76
C PRO A 34 -1.45 -8.63 -1.91
N THR A 35 -2.26 -7.61 -1.73
CA THR A 35 -1.79 -6.22 -1.63
C THR A 35 -1.37 -5.87 -0.20
N ILE A 36 -0.29 -5.12 -0.07
CA ILE A 36 0.28 -4.61 1.18
C ILE A 36 0.02 -3.11 1.26
N VAL A 37 -0.27 -2.64 2.48
CA VAL A 37 -0.25 -1.21 2.81
C VAL A 37 1.12 -0.88 3.39
N ALA A 38 1.85 0.02 2.75
CA ALA A 38 3.12 0.54 3.22
C ALA A 38 2.91 1.57 4.35
N SER A 39 3.98 1.88 5.09
CA SER A 39 3.92 2.85 6.20
C SER A 39 3.59 4.27 5.76
N ASP A 40 3.84 4.62 4.49
CA ASP A 40 3.48 5.91 3.89
C ASP A 40 2.03 5.94 3.38
N GLY A 41 1.29 4.83 3.47
CA GLY A 41 -0.08 4.70 2.98
C GLY A 41 -0.19 4.26 1.51
N THR A 42 0.93 4.04 0.81
CA THR A 42 0.91 3.49 -0.55
C THR A 42 0.56 2.00 -0.57
N LEU A 43 0.05 1.53 -1.71
CA LEU A 43 -0.28 0.13 -1.94
C LEU A 43 0.82 -0.53 -2.77
N SER A 44 1.30 -1.68 -2.31
CA SER A 44 2.32 -2.48 -3.01
C SER A 44 1.96 -3.97 -3.03
N ARG A 45 2.68 -4.76 -3.82
CA ARG A 45 2.54 -6.22 -3.86
C ARG A 45 3.84 -6.89 -3.44
N ILE A 46 3.76 -8.17 -3.10
CA ILE A 46 4.93 -8.98 -2.77
C ILE A 46 5.57 -9.44 -4.08
N GLY A 47 6.73 -8.87 -4.42
CA GLY A 47 7.39 -9.13 -5.70
C GLY A 47 7.72 -10.61 -5.96
N ASN A 48 8.11 -11.35 -4.90
CA ASN A 48 8.47 -12.77 -5.00
C ASN A 48 7.31 -13.73 -4.63
N TRP A 49 6.05 -13.27 -4.64
CA TRP A 49 4.91 -14.10 -4.21
C TRP A 49 4.76 -15.40 -5.00
N ALA A 50 4.91 -15.32 -6.32
CA ALA A 50 4.79 -16.47 -7.22
C ALA A 50 5.85 -17.55 -6.94
N GLU A 51 7.00 -17.15 -6.40
CA GLU A 51 8.13 -18.02 -6.08
C GLU A 51 8.02 -18.64 -4.68
N MET A 52 7.22 -18.05 -3.80
CA MET A 52 6.99 -18.58 -2.45
C MET A 52 6.25 -19.90 -2.48
N ASP A 53 6.63 -20.81 -1.57
CA ASP A 53 5.88 -22.04 -1.34
C ASP A 53 4.60 -21.78 -0.50
N GLU A 54 3.74 -22.79 -0.40
CA GLU A 54 2.46 -22.66 0.31
C GLU A 54 2.64 -22.35 1.81
N LEU A 55 3.69 -22.87 2.43
CA LEU A 55 3.96 -22.70 3.85
C LEU A 55 4.50 -21.29 4.14
N GLU A 56 5.32 -20.74 3.25
CA GLU A 56 5.76 -19.34 3.25
C GLU A 56 4.58 -18.39 3.04
N ARG A 57 3.74 -18.65 2.03
CA ARG A 57 2.52 -17.87 1.77
C ARG A 57 1.61 -17.85 2.99
N SER A 58 1.36 -19.00 3.61
CA SER A 58 0.54 -19.14 4.82
C SER A 58 1.09 -18.29 5.99
N ARG A 59 2.41 -18.29 6.20
CA ARG A 59 3.06 -17.46 7.22
C ARG A 59 2.88 -15.97 6.95
N VAL A 60 3.03 -15.55 5.70
CA VAL A 60 2.81 -14.15 5.30
C VAL A 60 1.35 -13.76 5.55
N LEU A 61 0.39 -14.54 5.08
CA LEU A 61 -1.04 -14.24 5.22
C LEU A 61 -1.47 -14.14 6.69
N ARG A 62 -0.91 -15.00 7.54
CA ARG A 62 -1.20 -15.00 8.98
C ARG A 62 -0.95 -13.65 9.64
N VAL A 63 0.09 -12.93 9.23
CA VAL A 63 0.49 -11.66 9.85
C VAL A 63 0.09 -10.44 9.03
N LEU A 64 -0.12 -10.61 7.72
CA LEU A 64 -0.34 -9.50 6.79
C LEU A 64 -1.59 -8.70 7.14
N GLY A 65 -2.71 -9.38 7.39
CA GLY A 65 -3.99 -8.72 7.72
C GLY A 65 -3.85 -7.79 8.93
N LYS A 66 -3.30 -8.31 10.04
CA LYS A 66 -3.09 -7.54 11.28
C LYS A 66 -2.12 -6.38 11.07
N ARG A 67 -1.04 -6.58 10.32
CA ARG A 67 -0.04 -5.53 10.04
C ARG A 67 -0.62 -4.41 9.18
N ASN A 68 -1.39 -4.75 8.15
CA ASN A 68 -2.05 -3.76 7.30
C ASN A 68 -3.09 -2.97 8.09
N GLN A 69 -3.86 -3.62 8.96
CA GLN A 69 -4.81 -2.94 9.84
C GLN A 69 -4.13 -1.90 10.74
N ILE A 70 -3.07 -2.30 11.45
CA ILE A 70 -2.32 -1.38 12.34
C ILE A 70 -1.79 -0.17 11.57
N ARG A 71 -1.25 -0.38 10.35
CA ARG A 71 -0.75 0.72 9.52
C ARG A 71 -1.86 1.67 9.08
N LEU A 72 -3.03 1.13 8.70
CA LEU A 72 -4.19 1.93 8.30
C LEU A 72 -4.75 2.74 9.47
N GLU A 73 -4.83 2.14 10.65
CA GLU A 73 -5.27 2.82 11.88
C GLU A 73 -4.32 3.96 12.24
N ALA A 74 -3.00 3.71 12.22
CA ALA A 74 -2.00 4.75 12.46
C ALA A 74 -2.15 5.92 11.48
N LYS A 75 -2.30 5.64 10.18
CA LYS A 75 -2.48 6.67 9.15
C LYS A 75 -3.77 7.47 9.33
N ARG A 76 -4.86 6.82 9.73
CA ARG A 76 -6.13 7.51 10.01
C ARG A 76 -5.98 8.48 11.18
N ASN A 77 -5.33 8.05 12.26
CA ASN A 77 -5.12 8.89 13.44
C ASN A 77 -4.24 10.11 13.13
N GLU A 78 -3.19 9.94 12.32
CA GLU A 78 -2.36 11.04 11.82
C GLU A 78 -3.21 12.07 11.06
N GLN A 79 -4.06 11.62 10.13
CA GLN A 79 -4.94 12.49 9.34
C GLN A 79 -5.97 13.23 10.19
N GLU A 80 -6.53 12.58 11.22
CA GLU A 80 -7.48 13.21 12.14
C GLU A 80 -6.81 14.31 12.98
N LEU A 81 -5.60 14.05 13.48
CA LEU A 81 -4.82 15.03 14.23
C LEU A 81 -4.48 16.26 13.38
N GLU A 82 -4.02 16.05 12.15
CA GLU A 82 -3.75 17.14 11.22
C GLU A 82 -5.01 17.96 10.90
N GLN A 83 -6.16 17.30 10.70
CA GLN A 83 -7.43 17.99 10.46
C GLN A 83 -7.88 18.80 11.67
N HIS A 84 -7.67 18.28 12.88
CA HIS A 84 -7.97 18.99 14.11
C HIS A 84 -7.09 20.24 14.24
N GLN A 85 -5.78 20.13 13.99
CA GLN A 85 -4.84 21.25 14.00
C GLN A 85 -5.23 22.33 12.99
N ARG A 86 -5.49 21.94 11.73
CA ARG A 86 -5.95 22.86 10.68
C ARG A 86 -7.25 23.58 11.06
N ARG A 87 -8.19 22.88 11.71
CA ARG A 87 -9.46 23.47 12.16
C ARG A 87 -9.26 24.46 13.30
N THR A 88 -8.41 24.14 14.28
CA THR A 88 -8.11 25.05 15.41
C THR A 88 -7.38 26.31 14.95
N GLU A 89 -6.47 26.20 13.98
CA GLU A 89 -5.74 27.34 13.41
C GLU A 89 -6.66 28.25 12.57
N ALA A 90 -7.60 27.66 11.82
CA ALA A 90 -8.58 28.43 11.05
C ALA A 90 -9.58 29.18 11.96
N GLY A 91 -9.98 28.59 13.09
CA GLY A 91 -10.89 29.23 14.05
C GLY A 91 -10.25 30.36 14.87
N THR A 92 -8.95 30.26 15.19
CA THR A 92 -8.24 31.30 15.96
C THR A 92 -7.99 32.58 15.15
N THR A 93 -8.02 32.49 13.82
CA THR A 93 -7.75 33.64 12.95
C THR A 93 -8.99 34.55 12.78
N ASP A 94 -10.20 34.06 13.09
CA ASP A 94 -11.47 34.78 12.90
C ASP A 94 -11.91 35.61 14.13
N GLU A 95 -11.45 35.26 15.35
CA GLU A 95 -11.81 36.00 16.59
C GLU A 95 -10.90 37.22 16.89
N GLY A 96 -9.87 37.47 16.08
CA GLY A 96 -8.88 38.54 16.31
C GLY A 96 -9.21 39.92 15.74
N ASP A 97 -10.26 40.07 14.91
CA ASP A 97 -10.55 41.30 14.15
C ASP A 97 -11.96 41.87 14.36
N ILE A 98 -12.52 41.76 15.57
CA ILE A 98 -13.65 42.61 15.98
C ILE A 98 -13.12 43.81 16.74
N GLY A 99 -12.85 44.85 15.95
CA GLY A 99 -12.32 46.14 16.37
C GLY A 99 -12.97 46.69 17.64
N ARG A 100 -12.09 47.03 18.58
CA ARG A 100 -12.38 47.86 19.75
C ARG A 100 -13.08 49.16 19.28
N PRO A 101 -14.30 49.48 19.74
CA PRO A 101 -14.89 50.78 19.45
C PRO A 101 -14.04 51.86 20.15
N ALA A 102 -13.62 52.85 19.36
CA ALA A 102 -12.88 54.01 19.83
C ALA A 102 -13.71 54.84 20.83
N PRO A 103 -13.05 55.55 21.77
CA PRO A 103 -13.70 56.22 22.91
C PRO A 103 -14.58 57.41 22.51
#